data_AF-I3C623-F1
#
_entry.id   AF-I3C623-F1
#
_cell.length_a   1.000
_cell.length_b   1.000
_cell.length_c   1.000
_cell.angle_alpha   90.00
_cell.angle_beta   90.00
_cell.angle_gamma   90.00
#
_symmetry.space_group_name_H-M   'P 1'
#
loop_
_entity.id
_entity.type
_entity.pdbx_description
1 polymer ?
#
loop_
_entity_poly.entity_id
_entity_poly.type
_entity_poly.pdbx_seq_one_letter_code
_entity_poly.pdbx_strand_id
1 'polypeptide(L)'
;MDKRQLPHERIRAAAGPTWIAEFSSSQIINDVRFPKAKFNNADYIEVLTRSYPEWGVGGGSQFITNSQIKVLKIKNLETGETINFNH
;
A
#
# COMPACT_ATOMS: atom_id res chain seq x y z
N MET A 1 9.21 32.02 -23.52
CA MET A 1 9.79 31.51 -22.27
C MET A 1 10.12 30.04 -22.46
N ASP A 2 11.35 29.69 -22.12
CA ASP A 2 11.97 28.39 -22.32
C ASP A 2 11.71 27.51 -21.10
N LYS A 3 11.14 26.31 -21.30
CA LYS A 3 10.79 25.34 -20.24
C LYS A 3 11.94 24.36 -19.93
N ARG A 4 13.20 24.77 -20.14
CA ARG A 4 14.37 23.96 -19.77
C ARG A 4 14.46 23.79 -18.25
N GLN A 5 14.19 22.54 -17.83
CA GLN A 5 14.66 21.87 -16.61
C GLN A 5 14.22 22.48 -15.27
N LEU A 6 13.07 21.99 -14.78
CA LEU A 6 12.88 21.80 -13.34
C LEU A 6 13.94 20.78 -12.87
N PRO A 7 14.69 21.05 -11.78
CA PRO A 7 15.68 20.10 -11.29
C PRO A 7 14.98 18.81 -10.90
N HIS A 8 15.35 17.72 -11.57
CA HIS A 8 14.98 16.36 -11.20
C HIS A 8 15.76 15.96 -9.95
N GLU A 9 15.51 16.64 -8.83
CA GLU A 9 15.85 16.06 -7.55
C GLU A 9 14.93 14.85 -7.42
N ARG A 10 15.44 13.67 -7.82
CA ARG A 10 14.77 12.40 -7.55
C ARG A 10 14.55 12.38 -6.05
N ILE A 11 13.32 12.65 -5.62
CA ILE A 11 12.84 12.32 -4.30
C ILE A 11 13.30 10.88 -4.10
N ARG A 12 14.29 10.68 -3.24
CA ARG A 12 14.81 9.34 -2.96
C ARG A 12 13.57 8.55 -2.56
N ALA A 13 13.25 7.52 -3.34
CA ALA A 13 12.19 6.59 -2.96
C ALA A 13 12.45 6.21 -1.51
N ALA A 14 11.47 6.41 -0.64
CA ALA A 14 11.57 5.99 0.75
C ALA A 14 12.09 4.54 0.76
N ALA A 15 13.01 4.23 1.69
CA ALA A 15 13.53 2.87 1.82
C ALA A 15 12.33 1.91 1.82
N GLY A 16 12.35 0.94 0.92
CA GLY A 16 11.25 -0.02 0.77
C GLY A 16 10.99 -0.78 2.08
N PRO A 17 9.87 -1.49 2.18
CA PRO A 17 9.58 -2.27 3.38
C PRO A 17 10.64 -3.37 3.59
N THR A 18 11.15 -3.52 4.82
CA THR A 18 12.04 -4.66 5.19
C THR A 18 11.25 -5.96 5.37
N TRP A 19 9.97 -5.87 5.77
CA TRP A 19 9.12 -7.04 6.02
C TRP A 19 7.79 -6.93 5.26
N ILE A 20 7.31 -8.06 4.74
CA ILE A 20 5.97 -8.20 4.14
C ILE A 20 5.17 -9.25 4.91
N ALA A 21 3.93 -8.92 5.24
CA ALA A 21 2.96 -9.86 5.84
C ALA A 21 1.91 -10.28 4.81
N GLU A 22 1.56 -11.55 4.80
CA GLU A 22 0.55 -12.17 3.94
C GLU A 22 -0.64 -12.65 4.77
N PHE A 23 -1.86 -12.42 4.28
CA PHE A 23 -3.10 -12.89 4.91
C PHE A 23 -4.15 -13.22 3.84
N SER A 24 -5.17 -14.00 4.21
CA SER A 24 -6.30 -14.29 3.31
C SER A 24 -7.34 -13.17 3.37
N SER A 25 -7.66 -12.57 2.23
CA SER A 25 -8.69 -11.50 2.14
C SER A 25 -10.10 -11.98 2.48
N SER A 26 -10.37 -13.30 2.39
CA SER A 26 -11.65 -13.88 2.81
C SER A 26 -12.00 -13.60 4.28
N GLN A 27 -11.00 -13.35 5.13
CA GLN A 27 -11.17 -13.02 6.55
C GLN A 27 -11.91 -11.69 6.76
N ILE A 28 -11.83 -10.78 5.80
CA ILE A 28 -12.28 -9.39 5.96
C ILE A 28 -13.36 -8.97 4.95
N ILE A 29 -13.84 -9.90 4.11
CA ILE A 29 -14.77 -9.58 3.01
C ILE A 29 -16.08 -8.93 3.48
N ASN A 30 -16.53 -9.27 4.69
CA ASN A 30 -17.77 -8.75 5.29
C ASN A 30 -17.53 -7.49 6.13
N ASP A 31 -16.28 -7.08 6.32
CA ASP A 31 -15.88 -5.92 7.13
C ASP A 31 -14.74 -5.17 6.43
N VAL A 32 -15.05 -4.66 5.25
CA VAL A 32 -14.14 -3.82 4.46
C VAL A 32 -14.87 -2.57 4.00
N ARG A 33 -14.21 -1.42 4.12
CA ARG A 33 -14.64 -0.15 3.53
C ARG A 33 -13.50 0.46 2.73
N PHE A 34 -13.82 1.01 1.56
CA PHE A 34 -12.86 1.71 0.72
C PHE A 34 -12.94 3.21 1.01
N PRO A 35 -11.82 3.89 1.29
CA PRO A 35 -11.84 5.33 1.50
C PRO A 35 -12.20 6.05 0.21
N LYS A 36 -12.74 7.26 0.34
CA LYS A 36 -12.94 8.14 -0.81
C LYS A 36 -11.62 8.78 -1.20
N ALA A 37 -11.47 9.09 -2.48
CA ALA A 37 -10.26 9.70 -3.00
C ALA A 37 -9.96 11.06 -2.32
N LYS A 38 -8.73 11.56 -2.52
CA LYS A 38 -8.26 12.84 -1.93
C LYS A 38 -8.38 12.89 -0.40
N PHE A 39 -7.94 11.83 0.29
CA PHE A 39 -8.01 11.75 1.76
C PHE A 39 -9.43 11.95 2.29
N ASN A 40 -10.41 11.23 1.72
CA ASN A 40 -11.85 11.35 2.03
C ASN A 40 -12.55 12.66 1.63
N ASN A 41 -11.92 13.54 0.85
CA ASN A 41 -12.53 14.81 0.41
C ASN A 41 -13.24 14.75 -0.95
N ALA A 42 -13.16 13.62 -1.68
CA ALA A 42 -13.88 13.43 -2.93
C ALA A 42 -15.18 12.64 -2.72
N ASP A 43 -16.09 12.67 -3.69
CA ASP A 43 -17.34 11.89 -3.66
C ASP A 43 -17.22 10.47 -4.23
N TYR A 44 -16.10 10.16 -4.88
CA TYR A 44 -15.83 8.86 -5.49
C TYR A 44 -14.80 8.05 -4.69
N ILE A 45 -14.91 6.73 -4.78
CA ILE A 45 -13.98 5.77 -4.15
C ILE A 45 -12.59 5.92 -4.77
N GLU A 46 -11.54 5.80 -3.96
CA GLU A 46 -10.16 5.80 -4.46
C GLU A 46 -9.93 4.60 -5.40
N VAL A 47 -9.49 4.89 -6.63
CA VAL A 47 -9.21 3.84 -7.63
C VAL A 47 -7.99 3.06 -7.17
N LEU A 48 -8.13 1.73 -7.02
CA LEU A 48 -7.00 0.82 -6.84
C LEU A 48 -6.14 0.84 -8.10
N THR A 49 -5.04 1.59 -8.09
CA THR A 49 -4.13 1.63 -9.23
C THR A 49 -3.33 0.33 -9.30
N ARG A 50 -3.38 -0.35 -10.46
CA ARG A 50 -2.75 -1.65 -10.70
C ARG A 50 -1.21 -1.64 -10.60
N SER A 51 -0.63 -0.45 -10.67
CA SER A 51 0.79 -0.19 -10.52
C SER A 51 0.96 1.01 -9.59
N TYR A 52 2.09 1.02 -8.86
CA TYR A 52 2.62 2.21 -8.18
C TYR A 52 2.34 3.44 -9.07
N PRO A 53 1.76 4.54 -8.56
CA PRO A 53 1.49 5.67 -9.42
C PRO A 53 2.81 6.09 -10.07
N GLU A 54 2.85 6.13 -11.40
CA GLU A 54 4.00 6.65 -12.18
C GLU A 54 4.33 8.12 -11.81
N TRP A 55 3.51 8.73 -10.95
CA TRP A 55 3.46 10.14 -10.61
C TRP A 55 3.88 10.44 -9.16
N GLY A 56 4.46 9.48 -8.44
CA GLY A 56 5.09 9.75 -7.13
C GLY A 56 4.86 8.68 -6.08
N VAL A 57 5.16 9.01 -4.81
CA VAL A 57 4.98 8.11 -3.67
C VAL A 57 3.47 7.89 -3.44
N GLY A 58 2.94 6.77 -3.93
CA GLY A 58 1.60 6.33 -3.57
C GLY A 58 1.59 5.91 -2.10
N GLY A 59 0.77 6.57 -1.28
CA GLY A 59 0.77 6.41 0.18
C GLY A 59 -0.61 6.53 0.81
N GLY A 60 -1.66 6.13 0.09
CA GLY A 60 -3.04 6.13 0.57
C GLY A 60 -3.46 4.76 1.12
N SER A 61 -4.27 4.77 2.18
CA SER A 61 -4.99 3.58 2.65
C SER A 61 -5.86 3.05 1.52
N GLN A 62 -5.64 1.80 1.07
CA GLN A 62 -6.39 1.22 -0.04
C GLN A 62 -7.74 0.64 0.39
N PHE A 63 -7.83 0.16 1.63
CA PHE A 63 -9.06 -0.29 2.28
C PHE A 63 -8.87 -0.19 3.80
N ILE A 64 -9.99 -0.22 4.52
CA ILE A 64 -10.00 -0.21 5.99
C ILE A 64 -10.88 -1.35 6.46
N THR A 65 -10.40 -2.11 7.44
CA THR A 65 -11.13 -3.16 8.15
C THR A 65 -10.97 -2.93 9.65
N ASN A 66 -11.99 -3.28 10.45
CA ASN A 66 -11.86 -3.31 11.90
C ASN A 66 -11.69 -4.74 12.41
N SER A 67 -11.74 -5.73 11.52
CA SER A 67 -11.56 -7.14 11.83
C SER A 67 -10.11 -7.42 12.16
N GLN A 68 -9.91 -8.34 13.10
CA GLN A 68 -8.57 -8.85 13.40
C GLN A 68 -8.03 -9.60 12.17
N ILE A 69 -6.83 -9.22 11.71
CA ILE A 69 -6.14 -9.91 10.62
C ILE A 69 -5.29 -11.05 11.21
N LYS A 70 -5.55 -12.28 10.78
CA LYS A 70 -4.69 -13.43 11.08
C LYS A 70 -3.67 -13.60 9.96
N VAL A 71 -2.45 -13.14 10.22
CA VAL A 71 -1.31 -13.24 9.28
C VAL A 71 -0.91 -14.69 9.10
N LEU A 72 -0.80 -15.15 7.86
CA LEU A 72 -0.36 -16.51 7.51
C LEU A 72 1.16 -16.63 7.50
N LYS A 73 1.82 -15.57 7.02
CA LYS A 73 3.27 -15.56 6.79
C LYS A 73 3.82 -14.15 6.86
N ILE A 74 5.03 -14.01 7.41
CA ILE A 74 5.83 -12.79 7.30
C ILE A 74 7.19 -13.16 6.67
N LYS A 75 7.62 -12.39 5.66
CA LYS A 75 8.90 -12.56 4.97
C LYS A 75 9.78 -11.32 5.12
N ASN A 76 11.02 -11.50 5.52
CA ASN A 76 12.05 -10.47 5.45
C ASN A 76 12.55 -10.35 3.99
N LEU A 77 12.50 -9.16 3.43
CA LEU A 77 12.89 -8.90 2.04
C LEU A 77 14.41 -8.79 1.84
N GLU A 78 15.15 -8.49 2.90
CA GLU A 78 16.61 -8.35 2.87
C GLU A 78 17.28 -9.71 3.12
N THR A 79 16.82 -10.47 4.11
CA THR A 79 17.44 -11.74 4.51
C THR A 79 16.79 -12.97 3.88
N GLY A 80 15.55 -12.85 3.40
CA GLY A 80 14.76 -13.98 2.91
C GLY A 80 14.13 -14.84 4.02
N GLU A 81 14.37 -14.52 5.29
CA GLU A 81 13.76 -15.21 6.44
C GLU A 81 12.24 -15.24 6.32
N THR A 82 11.63 -16.37 6.69
CA THR A 82 10.19 -16.57 6.64
C THR A 82 9.68 -17.14 7.96
N ILE A 83 8.67 -16.48 8.53
CA ILE A 83 7.92 -16.95 9.70
C ILE A 83 6.52 -17.34 9.23
N ASN A 84 6.13 -18.59 9.46
CA ASN A 84 4.80 -19.09 9.15
C ASN A 84 3.97 -19.22 10.44
N PHE A 85 2.68 -18.91 10.37
CA PHE A 85 1.76 -18.97 11.49
C PHE A 85 0.68 -20.00 11.21
N ASN A 86 0.43 -20.87 12.20
CA ASN A 86 -0.68 -21.81 12.18
C ASN A 86 -1.77 -21.29 13.11
N HIS A 87 -2.97 -21.08 12.59
CA HIS A 87 -4.13 -20.54 13.30
C HIS A 87 -5.34 -21.47 13.21
#